data_AF-A0A2G2EE06-F1
#
_entry.id   AF-A0A2G2EE06-F1
#
_cell.length_a   1.000
_cell.length_b   1.000
_cell.length_c   1.000
_cell.angle_alpha   90.00
_cell.angle_beta   90.00
_cell.angle_gamma   90.00
#
_symmetry.space_group_name_H-M   'P 1'
#
loop_
_entity.id
_entity.type
_entity.pdbx_description
1 polymer ?
#
loop_
_entity_poly.entity_id
_entity_poly.type
_entity_poly.pdbx_seq_one_letter_code
_entity_poly.pdbx_strand_id
1 'polypeptide(L)'
;MRLIPKSKRLTSHPMKLLYSLAIISIGFASCQSAKDETETSKDDTPELELASTEEEVEEVEECGAMNSFVPEGWEIIEKANGDLNKDGISDAAFVIQETNPDNITVEYEIEINKNPRELLILFGTAESDCYTLNTRSETFIVTHDDEIMDDPFQGIEIVKGTLKIEFNLFYNMGSWTTSGYTYVWRFQDDSFKLIGANSTEFHRGDGGGTDFSANFSTNKYSITRYNMFDESVKEEVEWKKLDLKELKTFETFKAPWTWTINSDLTF
;
A
#
# COMPACT_ATOMS: atom_id res chain seq x y z
N MET A 1 14.89 39.89 -31.40
CA MET A 1 14.32 40.76 -30.34
C MET A 1 12.80 40.63 -30.35
N ARG A 2 12.25 39.72 -29.54
CA ARG A 2 10.80 39.59 -29.28
C ARG A 2 10.64 39.27 -27.80
N LEU A 3 9.87 40.09 -27.10
CA LEU A 3 9.66 40.10 -25.66
C LEU A 3 8.56 39.09 -25.29
N ILE A 4 8.82 38.24 -24.30
CA ILE A 4 7.85 37.35 -23.65
C ILE A 4 7.24 38.09 -22.46
N PRO A 5 5.91 38.17 -22.29
CA PRO A 5 5.30 38.78 -21.12
C PRO A 5 5.34 37.83 -19.91
N LYS A 6 5.75 38.37 -18.76
CA LYS A 6 5.78 37.67 -17.46
C LYS A 6 4.35 37.42 -16.95
N SER A 7 4.02 36.18 -16.61
CA SER A 7 2.78 35.82 -15.92
C SER A 7 2.83 36.22 -14.43
N LYS A 8 1.71 36.72 -13.92
CA LYS A 8 1.53 37.14 -12.51
C LYS A 8 1.30 35.92 -11.63
N ARG A 9 2.04 35.82 -10.52
CA ARG A 9 1.81 34.84 -9.45
C ARG A 9 0.53 35.18 -8.68
N LEU A 10 -0.40 34.23 -8.60
CA LEU A 10 -1.49 34.22 -7.64
C LEU A 10 -1.00 33.57 -6.34
N THR A 11 -1.05 34.33 -5.25
CA THR A 11 -0.74 33.85 -3.90
C THR A 11 -2.03 33.39 -3.22
N SER A 12 -2.17 32.08 -2.98
CA SER A 12 -3.22 31.54 -2.12
C SER A 12 -2.84 31.73 -0.65
N HIS A 13 -3.74 32.31 0.14
CA HIS A 13 -3.65 32.35 1.61
C HIS A 13 -4.35 31.12 2.18
N PRO A 14 -3.78 30.40 3.16
CA PRO A 14 -4.52 29.35 3.86
C PRO A 14 -5.48 29.92 4.89
N MET A 15 -6.69 29.38 4.86
CA MET A 15 -7.85 29.64 5.71
C MET A 15 -7.59 29.08 7.11
N LYS A 16 -7.68 29.92 8.14
CA LYS A 16 -7.52 29.51 9.56
C LYS A 16 -8.79 28.80 10.04
N LEU A 17 -8.68 27.50 10.31
CA LEU A 17 -9.70 26.71 10.99
C LEU A 17 -9.60 26.97 12.51
N LEU A 18 -10.63 27.56 13.10
CA LEU A 18 -10.75 27.77 14.54
C LEU A 18 -11.34 26.51 15.18
N TYR A 19 -10.54 25.79 15.96
CA TYR A 19 -11.02 24.73 16.85
C TYR A 19 -11.51 25.34 18.16
N SER A 20 -12.81 25.19 18.44
CA SER A 20 -13.44 25.54 19.71
C SER A 20 -13.18 24.41 20.72
N LEU A 21 -12.34 24.68 21.73
CA LEU A 21 -12.17 23.83 22.90
C LEU A 21 -13.28 24.16 23.90
N ALA A 22 -14.24 23.26 24.14
CA ALA A 22 -15.17 23.34 25.26
C ALA A 22 -14.72 22.35 26.35
N ILE A 23 -14.02 22.87 27.36
CA ILE A 23 -13.69 22.12 28.58
C ILE A 23 -14.90 22.21 29.50
N ILE A 24 -15.69 21.14 29.60
CA ILE A 24 -16.72 20.99 30.63
C ILE A 24 -16.10 20.18 31.77
N SER A 25 -15.65 20.89 32.81
CA SER A 25 -15.26 20.32 34.09
C SER A 25 -16.50 20.05 34.94
N ILE A 26 -16.87 18.79 35.09
CA ILE A 26 -17.90 18.34 36.04
C ILE A 26 -17.23 18.01 37.37
N GLY A 27 -17.67 18.70 38.42
CA GLY A 27 -17.20 18.52 39.79
C GLY A 27 -17.73 17.23 40.41
N PHE A 28 -16.86 16.55 41.16
CA PHE A 28 -17.23 15.47 42.07
C PHE A 28 -17.89 16.06 43.32
N ALA A 29 -19.20 15.87 43.48
CA ALA A 29 -19.87 16.02 44.76
C ALA A 29 -19.84 14.68 45.49
N SER A 30 -18.99 14.59 46.52
CA SER A 30 -19.01 13.52 47.51
C SER A 30 -20.13 13.80 48.51
N CYS A 31 -21.06 12.86 48.71
CA CYS A 31 -22.05 12.93 49.78
C CYS A 31 -21.96 11.70 50.67
N GLN A 32 -21.75 11.96 51.95
CA GLN A 32 -21.55 10.99 53.03
C GLN A 32 -22.90 10.53 53.60
N SER A 33 -22.96 9.25 53.94
CA SER A 33 -24.08 8.58 54.60
C SER A 33 -24.28 9.07 56.04
N ALA A 34 -25.53 9.34 56.41
CA ALA A 34 -26.00 9.27 57.80
C ALA A 34 -27.44 8.73 57.83
N LYS A 35 -27.68 7.77 58.72
CA LYS A 35 -28.96 7.12 59.02
C LYS A 35 -29.70 7.90 60.11
N ASP A 36 -31.02 8.00 60.01
CA ASP A 36 -31.91 7.87 61.18
C ASP A 36 -33.33 7.49 60.74
N GLU A 37 -34.03 6.75 61.60
CA GLU A 37 -35.33 6.10 61.38
C GLU A 37 -36.52 6.99 61.79
N THR A 38 -37.71 6.72 61.24
CA THR A 38 -39.00 6.40 61.93
C THR A 38 -40.26 6.99 61.23
N GLU A 39 -41.13 6.07 60.77
CA GLU A 39 -42.61 6.06 60.62
C GLU A 39 -43.41 7.25 60.03
N THR A 40 -44.13 7.04 58.91
CA THR A 40 -45.59 6.71 58.83
C THR A 40 -46.19 7.09 57.45
N SER A 41 -46.81 6.10 56.77
CA SER A 41 -47.86 6.12 55.73
C SER A 41 -47.93 7.24 54.67
N LYS A 42 -47.88 6.88 53.38
CA LYS A 42 -49.05 6.68 52.49
C LYS A 42 -48.59 6.41 51.04
N ASP A 43 -49.26 5.42 50.45
CA ASP A 43 -49.65 5.27 49.04
C ASP A 43 -49.08 6.30 48.06
N ASP A 44 -48.15 5.87 47.19
CA ASP A 44 -48.01 6.40 45.84
C ASP A 44 -47.20 5.42 44.98
N THR A 45 -47.83 5.02 43.88
CA THR A 45 -47.35 4.10 42.84
C THR A 45 -46.06 4.65 42.18
N PRO A 46 -44.96 3.88 42.04
CA PRO A 46 -43.87 4.29 41.17
C PRO A 46 -44.08 3.75 39.76
N GLU A 47 -44.26 4.71 38.87
CA GLU A 47 -44.12 4.66 37.42
C GLU A 47 -42.80 3.99 37.02
N LEU A 48 -42.87 3.04 36.08
CA LEU A 48 -41.72 2.36 35.50
C LEU A 48 -40.94 3.34 34.59
N GLU A 49 -39.84 3.90 35.09
CA GLU A 49 -38.85 4.55 34.22
C GLU A 49 -38.19 3.49 33.33
N LEU A 50 -38.55 3.49 32.05
CA LEU A 50 -37.73 2.85 31.02
C LEU A 50 -36.45 3.67 30.87
N ALA A 51 -35.36 3.17 31.44
CA ALA A 51 -34.02 3.60 31.07
C ALA A 51 -33.79 3.17 29.61
N SER A 52 -33.86 4.13 28.69
CA SER A 52 -33.38 3.96 27.32
C SER A 52 -31.86 3.92 27.34
N THR A 53 -31.30 2.73 27.22
CA THR A 53 -29.91 2.55 26.83
C THR A 53 -29.78 3.03 25.39
N GLU A 54 -29.14 4.18 25.19
CA GLU A 54 -28.67 4.61 23.88
C GLU A 54 -27.54 3.65 23.49
N GLU A 55 -27.84 2.69 22.61
CA GLU A 55 -26.82 1.93 21.90
C GLU A 55 -26.05 2.90 21.00
N GLU A 56 -24.74 2.95 21.21
CA GLU A 56 -23.79 3.61 20.34
C GLU A 56 -23.78 2.83 19.01
N VAL A 57 -24.50 3.34 18.01
CA VAL A 57 -24.55 2.74 16.67
C VAL A 57 -23.23 3.05 15.99
N GLU A 58 -22.31 2.08 15.97
CA GLU A 58 -21.15 2.13 15.08
C GLU A 58 -21.65 2.23 13.62
N GLU A 59 -21.15 3.23 12.90
CA GLU A 59 -21.31 3.35 11.46
C GLU A 59 -20.67 2.12 10.81
N VAL A 60 -21.48 1.14 10.43
CA VAL A 60 -21.01 -0.01 9.67
C VAL A 60 -20.62 0.51 8.29
N GLU A 61 -19.32 0.62 8.02
CA GLU A 61 -18.85 0.88 6.66
C GLU A 61 -19.41 -0.22 5.74
N GLU A 62 -20.22 0.19 4.77
CA GLU A 62 -20.88 -0.72 3.83
C GLU A 62 -19.81 -1.49 3.04
N CYS A 63 -19.69 -2.79 3.29
CA CYS A 63 -18.78 -3.66 2.56
C CYS A 63 -19.40 -4.10 1.22
N GLY A 64 -18.55 -4.33 0.22
CA GLY A 64 -18.95 -4.71 -1.14
C GLY A 64 -18.34 -6.02 -1.59
N ALA A 65 -18.97 -6.64 -2.59
CA ALA A 65 -18.37 -7.78 -3.29
C ALA A 65 -17.12 -7.31 -4.06
N MET A 66 -16.09 -8.14 -4.20
CA MET A 66 -14.84 -7.78 -4.86
C MET A 66 -15.01 -7.07 -6.23
N ASN A 67 -15.92 -7.56 -7.06
CA ASN A 67 -16.15 -6.99 -8.39
C ASN A 67 -16.82 -5.60 -8.35
N SER A 68 -17.42 -5.16 -7.23
CA SER A 68 -17.97 -3.80 -7.13
C SER A 68 -16.89 -2.72 -7.08
N PHE A 69 -15.64 -3.11 -6.83
CA PHE A 69 -14.48 -2.20 -6.85
C PHE A 69 -13.81 -2.09 -8.23
N VAL A 70 -14.27 -2.86 -9.22
CA VAL A 70 -13.73 -2.85 -10.60
C VAL A 70 -14.59 -1.93 -11.45
N PRO A 71 -14.04 -0.82 -12.00
CA PRO A 71 -14.81 0.08 -12.86
C PRO A 71 -15.23 -0.59 -14.18
N GLU A 72 -16.27 -0.06 -14.83
CA GLU A 72 -16.62 -0.46 -16.19
C GLU A 72 -15.45 -0.19 -17.14
N GLY A 73 -15.17 -1.15 -18.04
CA GLY A 73 -14.03 -1.08 -18.95
C GLY A 73 -12.69 -1.45 -18.32
N TRP A 74 -12.70 -2.11 -17.16
CA TRP A 74 -11.52 -2.67 -16.49
C TRP A 74 -11.72 -4.16 -16.20
N GLU A 75 -10.63 -4.90 -16.11
CA GLU A 75 -10.63 -6.31 -15.74
C GLU A 75 -9.57 -6.61 -14.67
N ILE A 76 -9.81 -7.63 -13.85
CA ILE A 76 -8.82 -8.14 -12.90
C ILE A 76 -7.83 -9.03 -13.67
N ILE A 77 -6.55 -8.67 -13.64
CA ILE A 77 -5.47 -9.42 -14.31
C ILE A 77 -4.67 -10.29 -13.35
N GLU A 78 -4.68 -9.99 -12.05
CA GLU A 78 -3.96 -10.75 -11.02
C GLU A 78 -4.66 -10.63 -9.66
N LYS A 79 -4.59 -11.67 -8.84
CA LYS A 79 -5.24 -11.70 -7.52
C LYS A 79 -4.49 -12.58 -6.52
N ALA A 80 -4.28 -12.04 -5.32
CA ALA A 80 -3.82 -12.78 -4.16
C ALA A 80 -4.80 -12.64 -2.99
N ASN A 81 -4.91 -13.68 -2.16
CA ASN A 81 -5.70 -13.65 -0.92
C ASN A 81 -4.82 -14.06 0.26
N GLY A 82 -5.14 -13.53 1.44
CA GLY A 82 -4.50 -13.90 2.70
C GLY A 82 -4.73 -12.83 3.74
N ASP A 83 -4.43 -13.14 4.99
CA ASP A 83 -4.65 -12.25 6.13
C ASP A 83 -3.51 -11.21 6.24
N LEU A 84 -3.75 -9.97 5.79
CA LEU A 84 -2.79 -8.86 5.75
C LEU A 84 -2.80 -8.04 7.03
N ASN A 85 -3.97 -7.87 7.66
CA ASN A 85 -4.15 -7.10 8.89
C ASN A 85 -4.04 -7.94 10.18
N LYS A 86 -3.98 -9.27 10.06
CA LYS A 86 -3.85 -10.28 11.14
C LYS A 86 -5.06 -10.40 12.04
N ASP A 87 -6.25 -10.16 11.51
CA ASP A 87 -7.51 -10.34 12.24
C ASP A 87 -8.09 -11.77 12.11
N GLY A 88 -7.47 -12.62 11.29
CA GLY A 88 -7.90 -13.99 11.04
C GLY A 88 -8.95 -14.13 9.92
N ILE A 89 -9.32 -13.03 9.27
CA ILE A 89 -10.18 -12.98 8.09
C ILE A 89 -9.29 -12.88 6.85
N SER A 90 -9.72 -13.49 5.75
CA SER A 90 -8.95 -13.42 4.50
C SER A 90 -9.16 -12.07 3.82
N ASP A 91 -8.08 -11.32 3.66
CA ASP A 91 -8.03 -10.12 2.83
C ASP A 91 -7.74 -10.47 1.36
N ALA A 92 -7.83 -9.47 0.49
CA ALA A 92 -7.51 -9.60 -0.92
C ALA A 92 -6.64 -8.44 -1.42
N ALA A 93 -5.71 -8.76 -2.31
CA ALA A 93 -5.06 -7.78 -3.17
C ALA A 93 -5.26 -8.20 -4.62
N PHE A 94 -5.57 -7.26 -5.50
CA PHE A 94 -5.71 -7.55 -6.93
C PHE A 94 -5.26 -6.38 -7.78
N VAL A 95 -4.87 -6.70 -9.00
CA VAL A 95 -4.49 -5.72 -10.01
C VAL A 95 -5.58 -5.68 -11.06
N ILE A 96 -6.05 -4.48 -11.37
CA ILE A 96 -6.94 -4.22 -12.50
C ILE A 96 -6.19 -3.55 -13.64
N GLN A 97 -6.61 -3.81 -14.87
CA GLN A 97 -6.13 -3.16 -16.08
C GLN A 97 -7.31 -2.65 -16.91
N GLU A 98 -7.21 -1.44 -17.46
CA GLU A 98 -8.21 -0.93 -18.40
C GLU A 98 -8.23 -1.77 -19.68
N THR A 99 -9.39 -1.91 -20.31
CA THR A 99 -9.59 -2.75 -21.51
C THR A 99 -9.81 -1.91 -22.76
N ASN A 100 -9.27 -0.68 -22.83
CA ASN A 100 -9.45 0.18 -23.99
C ASN A 100 -8.65 -0.37 -25.19
N PRO A 101 -9.29 -0.76 -26.30
CA PRO A 101 -8.60 -1.34 -27.45
C PRO A 101 -7.65 -0.37 -28.15
N ASP A 102 -7.82 0.94 -28.00
CA ASP A 102 -6.92 1.94 -28.60
C ASP A 102 -5.51 1.93 -27.97
N ASN A 103 -5.37 1.35 -26.77
CA ASN A 103 -4.10 1.18 -26.06
C ASN A 103 -3.49 -0.21 -26.26
N ILE A 104 -4.09 -1.05 -27.11
CA ILE A 104 -3.59 -2.39 -27.42
C ILE A 104 -3.00 -2.36 -28.83
N THR A 105 -1.71 -2.66 -28.93
CA THR A 105 -0.98 -2.71 -30.21
C THR A 105 -0.44 -4.10 -30.45
N VAL A 106 -0.44 -4.54 -31.71
CA VAL A 106 0.18 -5.81 -32.11
C VAL A 106 1.38 -5.50 -32.99
N GLU A 107 2.58 -5.83 -32.52
CA GLU A 107 3.82 -5.69 -33.26
C GLU A 107 4.56 -7.02 -33.28
N TYR A 108 5.02 -7.46 -34.46
CA TYR A 108 5.75 -8.73 -34.61
C TYR A 108 5.03 -9.96 -34.00
N GLU A 109 3.69 -10.01 -34.09
CA GLU A 109 2.84 -11.06 -33.49
C GLU A 109 2.82 -11.06 -31.95
N ILE A 110 3.33 -10.00 -31.32
CA ILE A 110 3.28 -9.76 -29.88
C ILE A 110 2.23 -8.68 -29.60
N GLU A 111 1.27 -8.98 -28.73
CA GLU A 111 0.32 -8.00 -28.22
C GLU A 111 0.94 -7.24 -27.05
N ILE A 112 0.88 -5.91 -27.11
CA ILE A 112 1.35 -5.00 -26.08
C ILE A 112 0.14 -4.23 -25.57
N ASN A 113 -0.15 -4.38 -24.29
CA ASN A 113 -1.27 -3.72 -23.64
C ASN A 113 -0.77 -2.54 -22.78
N LYS A 114 -0.87 -1.32 -23.35
CA LYS A 114 -0.42 -0.06 -22.73
C LYS A 114 -1.45 0.54 -21.79
N ASN A 115 -2.58 -0.13 -21.57
CA ASN A 115 -3.62 0.35 -20.66
C ASN A 115 -3.10 0.49 -19.23
N PRO A 116 -3.51 1.55 -18.50
CA PRO A 116 -3.15 1.78 -17.11
C PRO A 116 -3.55 0.60 -16.22
N ARG A 117 -2.80 0.42 -15.14
CA ARG A 117 -3.03 -0.62 -14.13
C ARG A 117 -3.14 0.01 -12.76
N GLU A 118 -3.95 -0.61 -11.92
CA GLU A 118 -4.09 -0.18 -10.53
C GLU A 118 -4.04 -1.37 -9.59
N LEU A 119 -3.40 -1.17 -8.44
CA LEU A 119 -3.43 -2.11 -7.33
C LEU A 119 -4.53 -1.72 -6.35
N LEU A 120 -5.38 -2.68 -6.01
CA LEU A 120 -6.36 -2.55 -4.94
C LEU A 120 -6.04 -3.54 -3.83
N ILE A 121 -6.15 -3.08 -2.59
CA ILE A 121 -6.04 -3.91 -1.39
C ILE A 121 -7.31 -3.73 -0.58
N LEU A 122 -8.02 -4.83 -0.36
CA LEU A 122 -9.28 -4.88 0.36
C LEU A 122 -9.13 -5.70 1.64
N PHE A 123 -9.76 -5.26 2.72
CA PHE A 123 -9.92 -6.07 3.91
C PHE A 123 -11.19 -6.89 3.85
N GLY A 124 -11.08 -8.17 4.20
CA GLY A 124 -12.23 -9.05 4.34
C GLY A 124 -13.03 -8.66 5.59
N THR A 125 -14.31 -9.02 5.59
CA THR A 125 -15.17 -8.87 6.77
C THR A 125 -15.60 -10.24 7.29
N ALA A 126 -16.28 -10.26 8.44
CA ALA A 126 -16.87 -11.49 8.97
C ALA A 126 -17.96 -12.06 8.04
N GLU A 127 -18.51 -11.24 7.14
CA GLU A 127 -19.41 -11.67 6.10
C GLU A 127 -18.63 -12.24 4.90
N SER A 128 -19.02 -13.44 4.48
CA SER A 128 -18.42 -14.10 3.32
C SER A 128 -18.58 -13.24 2.07
N ASP A 129 -17.51 -13.13 1.28
CA ASP A 129 -17.46 -12.36 0.03
C ASP A 129 -17.78 -10.86 0.18
N CYS A 130 -17.62 -10.31 1.39
CA CYS A 130 -17.81 -8.88 1.66
C CYS A 130 -16.50 -8.23 2.11
N TYR A 131 -16.13 -7.13 1.45
CA TYR A 131 -14.83 -6.48 1.61
C TYR A 131 -14.96 -4.95 1.72
N THR A 132 -14.00 -4.32 2.38
CA THR A 132 -13.82 -2.86 2.40
C THR A 132 -12.52 -2.45 1.70
N LEU A 133 -12.55 -1.36 0.94
CA LEU A 133 -11.35 -0.86 0.24
C LEU A 133 -10.41 -0.16 1.24
N ASN A 134 -9.21 -0.70 1.42
CA ASN A 134 -8.20 -0.08 2.27
C ASN A 134 -7.23 0.80 1.47
N THR A 135 -6.69 0.27 0.37
CA THR A 135 -5.67 0.97 -0.44
C THR A 135 -6.00 0.83 -1.92
N ARG A 136 -5.87 1.93 -2.65
CA ARG A 136 -5.88 1.97 -4.12
C ARG A 136 -4.64 2.72 -4.59
N SER A 137 -3.79 2.07 -5.36
CA SER A 137 -2.58 2.67 -5.94
C SER A 137 -2.67 2.67 -7.46
N GLU A 138 -2.79 3.86 -8.03
CA GLU A 138 -3.01 4.07 -9.46
C GLU A 138 -1.74 3.97 -10.33
N THR A 139 -0.57 3.90 -9.70
CA THR A 139 0.73 4.09 -10.41
C THR A 139 1.81 3.10 -10.05
N PHE A 140 1.62 2.30 -8.99
CA PHE A 140 2.67 1.39 -8.54
C PHE A 140 2.83 0.17 -9.44
N ILE A 141 1.75 -0.23 -10.13
CA ILE A 141 1.81 -1.28 -11.14
C ILE A 141 2.06 -0.62 -12.49
N VAL A 142 3.26 -0.82 -13.03
CA VAL A 142 3.63 -0.27 -14.33
C VAL A 142 2.94 -1.01 -15.47
N THR A 143 2.67 -0.30 -16.55
CA THR A 143 2.08 -0.85 -17.77
C THR A 143 3.16 -1.47 -18.65
N HIS A 144 2.74 -2.27 -19.62
CA HIS A 144 3.64 -2.73 -20.67
C HIS A 144 3.71 -1.66 -21.77
N ASP A 145 4.63 -0.70 -21.63
CA ASP A 145 4.71 0.48 -22.52
C ASP A 145 5.86 0.44 -23.54
N ASP A 146 6.74 -0.57 -23.46
CA ASP A 146 7.92 -0.75 -24.31
C ASP A 146 7.83 -2.05 -25.13
N GLU A 147 7.86 -1.92 -26.46
CA GLU A 147 7.78 -3.03 -27.42
C GLU A 147 9.03 -3.90 -27.49
N ILE A 148 10.18 -3.39 -27.02
CA ILE A 148 11.44 -4.13 -27.01
C ILE A 148 11.71 -4.80 -25.66
N MET A 149 10.75 -4.77 -24.74
CA MET A 149 10.84 -5.37 -23.41
C MET A 149 9.62 -6.24 -23.12
N ASP A 150 9.81 -7.29 -22.33
CA ASP A 150 8.69 -8.05 -21.78
C ASP A 150 7.88 -7.20 -20.78
N ASP A 151 6.65 -7.60 -20.49
CA ASP A 151 5.82 -6.92 -19.48
C ASP A 151 6.54 -6.89 -18.13
N PRO A 152 6.82 -5.71 -17.55
CA PRO A 152 7.55 -5.64 -16.31
C PRO A 152 6.83 -6.28 -15.13
N PHE A 153 5.50 -6.24 -15.08
CA PHE A 153 4.75 -6.74 -13.93
C PHE A 153 4.68 -8.26 -13.97
N GLN A 154 5.15 -8.92 -12.89
CA GLN A 154 5.22 -10.38 -12.83
C GLN A 154 4.18 -11.01 -11.89
N GLY A 155 3.61 -10.22 -10.99
CA GLY A 155 2.52 -10.67 -10.13
C GLY A 155 2.56 -10.10 -8.72
N ILE A 156 1.60 -10.56 -7.92
CA ILE A 156 1.49 -10.26 -6.50
C ILE A 156 1.31 -11.54 -5.68
N GLU A 157 1.81 -11.54 -4.45
CA GLU A 157 1.67 -12.65 -3.50
C GLU A 157 1.34 -12.10 -2.12
N ILE A 158 0.39 -12.73 -1.42
CA ILE A 158 0.20 -12.50 0.02
C ILE A 158 0.82 -13.67 0.79
N VAL A 159 1.83 -13.38 1.59
CA VAL A 159 2.52 -14.39 2.40
C VAL A 159 2.88 -13.83 3.76
N LYS A 160 2.50 -14.56 4.82
CA LYS A 160 2.82 -14.23 6.23
C LYS A 160 2.43 -12.79 6.62
N GLY A 161 1.25 -12.33 6.18
CA GLY A 161 0.75 -10.98 6.46
C GLY A 161 1.56 -9.87 5.79
N THR A 162 2.13 -10.16 4.62
CA THR A 162 2.79 -9.18 3.75
C THR A 162 2.32 -9.34 2.32
N LEU A 163 2.19 -8.23 1.61
CA LEU A 163 1.96 -8.19 0.18
C LEU A 163 3.30 -8.04 -0.52
N LYS A 164 3.63 -8.95 -1.42
CA LYS A 164 4.76 -8.85 -2.33
C LYS A 164 4.28 -8.43 -3.71
N ILE A 165 5.06 -7.60 -4.37
CA ILE A 165 4.86 -7.18 -5.77
C ILE A 165 6.17 -7.43 -6.51
N GLU A 166 6.11 -8.15 -7.62
CA GLU A 166 7.27 -8.60 -8.37
C GLU A 166 7.31 -7.97 -9.76
N PHE A 167 8.51 -7.57 -10.18
CA PHE A 167 8.77 -7.03 -11.50
C PHE A 167 10.01 -7.68 -12.12
N ASN A 168 10.04 -7.79 -13.45
CA ASN A 168 11.19 -8.25 -14.22
C ASN A 168 11.41 -7.34 -15.44
N LEU A 169 12.61 -6.81 -15.58
CA LEU A 169 13.02 -6.04 -16.75
C LEU A 169 13.89 -6.94 -17.64
N PHE A 170 13.31 -7.35 -18.76
CA PHE A 170 14.00 -8.14 -19.78
C PHE A 170 13.83 -7.52 -21.15
N TYR A 171 14.92 -6.96 -21.67
CA TYR A 171 14.95 -6.36 -23.00
C TYR A 171 15.35 -7.39 -24.06
N ASN A 172 14.47 -7.53 -25.04
CA ASN A 172 14.66 -8.35 -26.23
C ASN A 172 15.74 -7.77 -27.15
N MET A 173 15.97 -6.46 -27.10
CA MET A 173 17.04 -5.77 -27.82
C MET A 173 17.56 -4.57 -27.03
N GLY A 174 18.83 -4.18 -27.22
CA GLY A 174 19.36 -2.90 -26.72
C GLY A 174 19.92 -2.89 -25.30
N SER A 175 19.79 -3.98 -24.53
CA SER A 175 20.45 -4.15 -23.23
C SER A 175 21.12 -5.51 -23.14
N TRP A 176 22.23 -5.62 -22.43
CA TRP A 176 22.81 -6.93 -22.04
C TRP A 176 22.36 -7.34 -20.64
N THR A 177 21.66 -6.47 -19.93
CA THR A 177 21.27 -6.63 -18.55
C THR A 177 19.81 -7.07 -18.44
N THR A 178 19.53 -7.97 -17.51
CA THR A 178 18.19 -8.25 -16.99
C THR A 178 18.15 -7.91 -15.51
N SER A 179 17.01 -7.43 -15.03
CA SER A 179 16.85 -7.06 -13.63
C SER A 179 15.54 -7.58 -13.05
N GLY A 180 15.57 -8.10 -11.83
CA GLY A 180 14.38 -8.44 -11.06
C GLY A 180 14.17 -7.45 -9.93
N TYR A 181 12.92 -7.20 -9.54
CA TYR A 181 12.59 -6.36 -8.38
C TYR A 181 11.47 -7.00 -7.57
N THR A 182 11.57 -6.95 -6.26
CA THR A 182 10.52 -7.38 -5.35
C THR A 182 10.31 -6.32 -4.28
N TYR A 183 9.07 -5.87 -4.10
CA TYR A 183 8.69 -4.94 -3.03
C TYR A 183 7.81 -5.67 -2.02
N VAL A 184 8.13 -5.52 -0.74
CA VAL A 184 7.42 -6.19 0.35
C VAL A 184 6.74 -5.16 1.24
N TRP A 185 5.41 -5.21 1.27
CA TRP A 185 4.53 -4.28 1.97
C TRP A 185 3.89 -4.97 3.17
N ARG A 186 3.78 -4.25 4.28
CA ARG A 186 3.09 -4.72 5.48
C ARG A 186 2.10 -3.66 5.95
N PHE A 187 0.90 -4.08 6.31
CA PHE A 187 -0.04 -3.20 7.00
C PHE A 187 0.40 -2.97 8.45
N GLN A 188 0.62 -1.71 8.80
CA GLN A 188 0.95 -1.27 10.15
C GLN A 188 0.72 0.24 10.28
N ASP A 189 0.36 0.71 11.47
CA ASP A 189 0.12 2.14 11.70
C ASP A 189 -0.90 2.69 10.67
N ASP A 190 -2.01 1.96 10.51
CA ASP A 190 -3.16 2.24 9.64
C ASP A 190 -2.82 2.44 8.15
N SER A 191 -1.69 1.91 7.67
CA SER A 191 -1.31 2.00 6.26
C SER A 191 -0.35 0.89 5.84
N PHE A 192 -0.27 0.62 4.53
CA PHE A 192 0.76 -0.27 3.99
C PHE A 192 2.11 0.43 3.95
N LYS A 193 3.08 -0.11 4.70
CA LYS A 193 4.47 0.34 4.74
C LYS A 193 5.36 -0.60 3.94
N LEU A 194 6.25 -0.05 3.12
CA LEU A 194 7.32 -0.77 2.44
C LEU A 194 8.37 -1.18 3.49
N ILE A 195 8.42 -2.47 3.81
CA ILE A 195 9.33 -3.02 4.83
C ILE A 195 10.60 -3.62 4.23
N GLY A 196 10.59 -3.93 2.94
CA GLY A 196 11.76 -4.42 2.23
C GLY A 196 11.64 -4.29 0.72
N ALA A 197 12.78 -4.25 0.07
CA ALA A 197 12.90 -4.29 -1.38
C ALA A 197 14.14 -5.09 -1.76
N ASN A 198 14.02 -5.89 -2.81
CA ASN A 198 15.13 -6.59 -3.42
C ASN A 198 15.25 -6.15 -4.87
N SER A 199 16.48 -6.07 -5.36
CA SER A 199 16.75 -5.99 -6.79
C SER A 199 17.85 -6.97 -7.15
N THR A 200 17.76 -7.52 -8.35
CA THR A 200 18.81 -8.33 -8.96
C THR A 200 19.18 -7.69 -10.28
N GLU A 201 20.45 -7.74 -10.63
CA GLU A 201 20.96 -7.32 -11.93
C GLU A 201 21.89 -8.40 -12.44
N PHE A 202 21.65 -8.87 -13.67
CA PHE A 202 22.46 -9.90 -14.30
C PHE A 202 22.86 -9.49 -15.72
N HIS A 203 24.16 -9.52 -16.00
CA HIS A 203 24.72 -9.24 -17.31
C HIS A 203 24.87 -10.52 -18.13
N ARG A 204 24.07 -10.63 -19.20
CA ARG A 204 23.93 -11.84 -20.03
C ARG A 204 25.17 -12.20 -20.84
N GLY A 205 26.09 -11.26 -21.03
CA GLY A 205 27.27 -11.46 -21.87
C GLY A 205 28.46 -12.10 -21.14
N ASP A 206 28.64 -11.81 -19.85
CA ASP A 206 29.80 -12.26 -19.06
C ASP A 206 29.42 -12.95 -17.75
N GLY A 207 28.13 -13.02 -17.42
CA GLY A 207 27.61 -13.72 -16.26
C GLY A 207 27.71 -12.93 -14.97
N GLY A 208 28.21 -11.69 -15.00
CA GLY A 208 28.30 -10.84 -13.81
C GLY A 208 26.93 -10.50 -13.24
N GLY A 209 26.81 -10.56 -11.91
CA GLY A 209 25.56 -10.23 -11.23
C GLY A 209 25.76 -9.41 -9.97
N THR A 210 24.78 -8.56 -9.68
CA THR A 210 24.69 -7.79 -8.43
C THR A 210 23.27 -7.85 -7.88
N ASP A 211 23.14 -8.28 -6.63
CA ASP A 211 21.87 -8.26 -5.91
C ASP A 211 21.91 -7.23 -4.77
N PHE A 212 20.80 -6.52 -4.60
CA PHE A 212 20.53 -5.71 -3.43
C PHE A 212 19.38 -6.32 -2.65
N SER A 213 19.52 -6.43 -1.34
CA SER A 213 18.42 -6.79 -0.45
C SER A 213 18.36 -5.83 0.72
N ALA A 214 17.26 -5.07 0.81
CA ALA A 214 17.04 -4.07 1.84
C ALA A 214 15.90 -4.48 2.77
N ASN A 215 16.17 -4.42 4.07
CA ASN A 215 15.17 -4.53 5.12
C ASN A 215 15.06 -3.16 5.81
N PHE A 216 14.03 -2.42 5.43
CA PHE A 216 13.80 -1.06 5.90
C PHE A 216 13.37 -1.02 7.37
N SER A 217 12.66 -2.06 7.86
CA SER A 217 12.30 -2.17 9.28
C SER A 217 13.51 -2.29 10.21
N THR A 218 14.63 -2.84 9.73
CA THR A 218 15.88 -2.99 10.50
C THR A 218 16.97 -2.01 10.09
N ASN A 219 16.68 -1.13 9.11
CA ASN A 219 17.64 -0.17 8.57
C ASN A 219 18.94 -0.84 8.10
N LYS A 220 18.82 -1.95 7.37
CA LYS A 220 19.96 -2.71 6.85
C LYS A 220 19.73 -3.07 5.39
N TYR A 221 20.81 -3.16 4.65
CA TYR A 221 20.80 -3.76 3.33
C TYR A 221 22.10 -4.50 3.06
N SER A 222 22.05 -5.47 2.16
CA SER A 222 23.22 -6.16 1.62
C SER A 222 23.39 -5.87 0.14
N ILE A 223 24.64 -5.94 -0.31
CA ILE A 223 25.02 -5.96 -1.72
C ILE A 223 25.75 -7.29 -1.93
N THR A 224 25.25 -8.11 -2.85
CA THR A 224 25.88 -9.38 -3.21
C THR A 224 26.41 -9.28 -4.63
N ARG A 225 27.68 -9.61 -4.85
CA ARG A 225 28.31 -9.61 -6.19
C ARG A 225 28.78 -11.01 -6.51
N TYR A 226 28.52 -11.46 -7.73
CA TYR A 226 28.80 -12.83 -8.16
C TYR A 226 29.04 -12.90 -9.67
N ASN A 227 29.44 -14.09 -10.15
CA ASN A 227 29.45 -14.43 -11.57
C ASN A 227 28.81 -15.81 -11.77
N MET A 228 27.76 -15.90 -12.60
CA MET A 228 27.07 -17.17 -12.87
C MET A 228 27.80 -18.07 -13.86
N PHE A 229 28.70 -17.53 -14.66
CA PHE A 229 29.44 -18.25 -15.71
C PHE A 229 30.82 -18.71 -15.25
N ASP A 230 31.35 -18.12 -14.17
CA ASP A 230 32.63 -18.45 -13.59
C ASP A 230 32.50 -18.77 -12.10
N GLU A 231 32.38 -20.07 -11.79
CA GLU A 231 32.30 -20.60 -10.42
C GLU A 231 33.57 -20.33 -9.58
N SER A 232 34.70 -19.94 -10.21
CA SER A 232 35.91 -19.56 -9.48
C SER A 232 35.77 -18.18 -8.82
N VAL A 233 34.87 -17.33 -9.33
CA VAL A 233 34.48 -16.07 -8.72
C VAL A 233 33.54 -16.38 -7.56
N LYS A 234 34.06 -16.25 -6.34
CA LYS A 234 33.25 -16.42 -5.14
C LYS A 234 32.31 -15.25 -4.95
N GLU A 235 31.10 -15.55 -4.50
CA GLU A 235 30.14 -14.56 -4.05
C GLU A 235 30.75 -13.67 -2.95
N GLU A 236 30.63 -12.36 -3.13
CA GLU A 236 31.02 -11.35 -2.15
C GLU A 236 29.77 -10.66 -1.61
N VAL A 237 29.62 -10.64 -0.29
CA VAL A 237 28.48 -10.00 0.39
C VAL A 237 28.97 -8.87 1.27
N GLU A 238 28.47 -7.66 1.00
CA GLU A 238 28.71 -6.45 1.79
C GLU A 238 27.45 -6.05 2.55
N TRP A 239 27.54 -5.92 3.87
CA TRP A 239 26.42 -5.44 4.70
C TRP A 239 26.58 -3.97 5.06
N LYS A 240 25.53 -3.19 4.81
CA LYS A 240 25.49 -1.76 5.10
C LYS A 240 24.26 -1.40 5.94
N LYS A 241 24.31 -0.22 6.56
CA LYS A 241 23.21 0.35 7.35
C LYS A 241 22.54 1.48 6.59
N LEU A 242 21.25 1.64 6.82
CA LEU A 242 20.46 2.79 6.44
C LEU A 242 20.17 3.64 7.69
N ASP A 243 19.78 4.90 7.48
CA ASP A 243 19.25 5.77 8.53
C ASP A 243 17.88 6.33 8.10
N LEU A 244 16.95 5.43 7.79
CA LEU A 244 15.57 5.81 7.48
C LEU A 244 14.86 6.21 8.77
N LYS A 245 14.22 7.37 8.73
CA LYS A 245 13.36 7.86 9.83
C LYS A 245 11.94 7.31 9.72
N GLU A 246 11.47 7.09 8.49
CA GLU A 246 10.11 6.66 8.21
C GLU A 246 10.12 5.66 7.03
N LEU A 247 9.14 4.75 7.05
CA LEU A 247 8.91 3.81 5.96
C LEU A 247 8.00 4.44 4.90
N LYS A 248 8.22 4.07 3.64
CA LYS A 248 7.40 4.53 2.53
C LYS A 248 6.02 3.87 2.56
N THR A 249 4.99 4.64 2.23
CA THR A 249 3.66 4.17 1.83
C THR A 249 3.49 4.27 0.32
N PHE A 250 2.43 3.68 -0.23
CA PHE A 250 2.01 3.90 -1.62
C PHE A 250 1.79 5.38 -1.98
N GLU A 251 1.50 6.24 -0.99
CA GLU A 251 1.40 7.71 -1.21
C GLU A 251 2.76 8.40 -1.37
N THR A 252 3.79 7.88 -0.69
CA THR A 252 5.13 8.51 -0.66
C THR A 252 6.15 7.86 -1.59
N PHE A 253 5.79 6.70 -2.14
CA PHE A 253 6.55 5.92 -3.12
C PHE A 253 5.55 5.37 -4.13
N LYS A 254 5.21 6.21 -5.12
CA LYS A 254 4.07 6.01 -6.02
C LYS A 254 4.37 5.07 -7.18
N ALA A 255 5.64 4.96 -7.57
CA ALA A 255 6.07 4.12 -8.68
C ALA A 255 7.38 3.42 -8.34
N PRO A 256 7.59 2.17 -8.81
CA PRO A 256 8.86 1.49 -8.68
C PRO A 256 9.99 2.29 -9.34
N TRP A 257 11.21 2.07 -8.88
CA TRP A 257 12.47 2.67 -9.34
C TRP A 257 12.65 4.16 -9.07
N THR A 258 11.73 4.80 -8.34
CA THR A 258 11.75 6.26 -8.10
C THR A 258 12.38 6.68 -6.77
N TRP A 259 12.79 5.74 -5.92
CA TRP A 259 13.34 6.01 -4.60
C TRP A 259 14.83 5.69 -4.53
N THR A 260 15.63 6.72 -4.79
CA THR A 260 17.07 6.70 -4.48
C THR A 260 17.28 6.99 -2.99
N ILE A 261 17.84 6.01 -2.27
CA ILE A 261 18.18 6.13 -0.85
C ILE A 261 19.60 6.67 -0.69
N ASN A 262 20.52 6.19 -1.54
CA ASN A 262 21.91 6.65 -1.62
C ASN A 262 22.48 6.33 -3.01
N SER A 263 23.76 6.64 -3.25
CA SER A 263 24.42 6.44 -4.56
C SER A 263 24.37 5.01 -5.07
N ASP A 264 24.27 4.03 -4.17
CA ASP A 264 24.38 2.61 -4.49
C ASP A 264 22.99 1.94 -4.52
N LEU A 265 21.93 2.62 -4.07
CA LEU A 265 20.65 1.99 -3.76
C LEU A 265 19.49 2.85 -4.27
N THR A 266 18.94 2.42 -5.40
CA THR A 266 17.68 2.92 -5.97
C THR A 266 16.70 1.76 -6.08
N PHE A 267 15.50 1.98 -5.58
CA PHE A 267 14.35 1.10 -5.70
C PHE A 267 13.17 1.83 -6.25
#